data_AF-U6DIU6-F1
#
_entry.id   AF-U6DIU6-F1
#
_cell.length_a   1.000
_cell.length_b   1.000
_cell.length_c   1.000
_cell.angle_alpha   90.00
_cell.angle_beta   90.00
_cell.angle_gamma   90.00
#
_symmetry.space_group_name_H-M   'P 1'
#
loop_
_entity.id
_entity.type
_entity.pdbx_description
1 polymer ?
#
loop_
_entity_poly.entity_id
_entity_poly.type
_entity_poly.pdbx_seq_one_letter_code
_entity_poly.pdbx_strand_id
1 'polypeptide(L)'
;TIFISKVGDTSFDLPEANVLIQISSHGGSRRQEAQRLGRVLRAKKGMVAEEYNAFFYSLVSQDTQEMAYSTKRQRFLVDQGYSFKVITKLAGMEDEELAFSTREEQQQLLQKVLAATDLDAEEEVVAGEFGSRSSQVSRRFGTMSSMSGADDTVYMEYHSARSKASTKHVHPLFKRFRK
;
A
#
# COMPACT_ATOMS: atom_id res chain seq x y z
N THR A 1 -9.71 16.41 13.20
CA THR A 1 -9.63 15.56 12.00
C THR A 1 -8.31 15.79 11.32
N ILE A 2 -7.62 14.73 10.92
CA ILE A 2 -6.35 14.80 10.20
C ILE A 2 -6.53 14.12 8.84
N PHE A 3 -5.93 14.69 7.79
CA PHE A 3 -5.87 14.07 6.48
C PHE A 3 -4.44 13.59 6.24
N ILE A 4 -4.30 12.35 5.80
CA ILE A 4 -3.01 11.73 5.50
C ILE A 4 -3.00 11.29 4.04
N SER A 5 -1.87 11.51 3.36
CA SER A 5 -1.63 10.95 2.03
C SER A 5 -1.12 9.52 2.14
N LYS A 6 -0.97 8.85 0.99
CA LYS A 6 -0.43 7.49 0.88
C LYS A 6 0.93 7.31 1.60
N VAL A 7 1.79 8.34 1.59
CA VAL A 7 3.09 8.31 2.28
C VAL A 7 2.94 8.34 3.80
N GLY A 8 1.95 9.08 4.30
CA GLY A 8 1.65 9.17 5.73
C GLY A 8 1.16 7.84 6.29
N ASP A 9 0.39 7.10 5.50
CA ASP A 9 -0.19 5.80 5.88
C ASP A 9 0.86 4.70 6.15
N THR A 10 1.98 4.70 5.43
CA THR A 10 3.03 3.69 5.66
C THR A 10 3.92 4.01 6.86
N SER A 11 4.16 5.30 7.07
CA SER A 11 5.27 5.80 7.89
C SER A 11 4.84 6.24 9.28
N PHE A 12 3.54 6.41 9.52
CA PHE A 12 3.02 6.98 10.76
C PHE A 12 2.04 6.03 11.46
N ASP A 13 2.24 5.84 12.76
CA ASP A 13 1.26 5.18 13.63
C ASP A 13 0.34 6.23 14.25
N LEU A 14 -0.98 6.03 14.15
CA LEU A 14 -1.99 6.88 14.77
C LEU A 14 -2.65 6.15 15.96
N PRO A 15 -1.95 5.94 17.10
CA PRO A 15 -2.44 5.14 18.21
C PRO A 15 -3.65 5.75 18.96
N GLU A 16 -4.02 7.00 18.64
CA GLU A 16 -5.13 7.70 19.29
C GLU A 16 -6.39 7.85 18.42
N ALA A 17 -6.38 7.33 17.18
CA ALA A 17 -7.51 7.45 16.27
C ALA A 17 -8.50 6.28 16.44
N ASN A 18 -9.76 6.60 16.74
CA ASN A 18 -10.84 5.59 16.87
C ASN A 18 -11.58 5.33 15.55
N VAL A 19 -11.54 6.28 14.62
CA VAL A 19 -12.24 6.21 13.32
C VAL A 19 -11.25 6.48 12.21
N LEU A 20 -11.19 5.56 11.25
CA LEU A 20 -10.38 5.69 10.04
C LEU A 20 -11.31 5.69 8.83
N ILE A 21 -11.11 6.65 7.91
CA ILE A 21 -11.87 6.77 6.67
C ILE A 21 -10.88 6.72 5.50
N GLN A 22 -11.07 5.76 4.60
CA GLN A 22 -10.32 5.60 3.36
C GLN A 22 -11.19 6.00 2.17
N ILE A 23 -10.73 6.93 1.32
CA ILE A 23 -11.55 7.56 0.25
C ILE A 23 -11.24 7.00 -1.14
N SER A 24 -10.09 6.34 -1.33
CA SER A 24 -9.75 5.65 -2.58
C SER A 24 -8.74 4.55 -2.28
N SER A 25 -8.86 3.42 -2.97
CA SER A 25 -7.89 2.34 -2.87
C SER A 25 -7.84 1.57 -4.19
N HIS A 26 -6.80 1.80 -4.97
CA HIS A 26 -6.51 0.96 -6.12
C HIS A 26 -5.21 0.18 -5.87
N GLY A 27 -5.19 -1.10 -6.26
CA GLY A 27 -3.92 -1.82 -6.45
C GLY A 27 -3.09 -2.23 -5.21
N GLY A 28 -3.56 -2.07 -3.97
CA GLY A 28 -2.80 -2.41 -2.75
C GLY A 28 -2.75 -3.90 -2.37
N SER A 29 -1.75 -4.30 -1.56
CA SER A 29 -1.68 -5.63 -0.95
C SER A 29 -2.66 -5.73 0.22
N ARG A 30 -3.67 -6.60 0.10
CA ARG A 30 -4.70 -6.83 1.13
C ARG A 30 -4.10 -7.16 2.51
N ARG A 31 -2.98 -7.90 2.53
CA ARG A 31 -2.26 -8.22 3.77
C ARG A 31 -1.65 -7.00 4.42
N GLN A 32 -1.08 -6.08 3.62
CA GLN A 32 -0.55 -4.83 4.15
C GLN A 32 -1.68 -3.94 4.66
N GLU A 33 -2.81 -3.85 3.95
CA GLU A 33 -3.97 -3.09 4.41
C GLU A 33 -4.50 -3.58 5.77
N ALA A 34 -4.63 -4.89 5.99
CA ALA A 34 -5.05 -5.40 7.30
C ALA A 34 -3.99 -5.16 8.39
N GLN A 35 -2.69 -5.21 8.05
CA GLN A 35 -1.64 -4.84 9.00
C GLN A 35 -1.71 -3.36 9.37
N ARG A 36 -1.94 -2.47 8.39
CA ARG A 36 -2.15 -1.04 8.60
C ARG A 36 -3.38 -0.79 9.47
N LEU A 37 -4.50 -1.42 9.13
CA LEU A 37 -5.74 -1.39 9.91
C LEU A 37 -5.51 -1.82 11.36
N GLY A 38 -4.80 -2.93 11.58
CA GLY A 38 -4.49 -3.44 12.92
C GLY A 38 -3.48 -2.58 13.71
N ARG A 39 -2.73 -1.67 13.07
CA ARG A 39 -1.90 -0.66 13.75
C ARG A 39 -2.75 0.50 14.25
N VAL A 40 -3.72 0.93 13.45
CA VAL A 40 -4.60 2.06 13.76
C VAL A 40 -5.69 1.67 14.76
N LEU A 41 -6.33 0.51 14.61
CA LEU A 41 -7.45 0.07 15.47
C LEU A 41 -7.01 -0.59 16.80
N ARG A 42 -5.82 -0.26 17.33
CA ARG A 42 -5.33 -0.89 18.58
C ARG A 42 -6.13 -0.42 19.78
N ALA A 43 -6.31 -1.31 20.76
CA ALA A 43 -6.88 -0.96 22.04
C ALA A 43 -6.06 0.17 22.70
N LYS A 44 -6.76 1.21 23.17
CA LYS A 44 -6.18 2.33 23.89
C LYS A 44 -5.78 1.89 25.30
N LYS A 45 -4.93 2.65 25.99
CA LYS A 45 -4.60 2.39 27.39
C LYS A 45 -5.60 3.13 28.29
N GLY A 46 -6.28 2.41 29.17
CA GLY A 46 -7.11 3.00 30.23
C GLY A 46 -8.63 3.08 29.98
N MET A 47 -9.14 2.63 28.83
CA MET A 47 -10.60 2.42 28.67
C MET A 47 -10.97 1.00 29.09
N VAL A 48 -12.10 0.87 29.78
CA VAL A 48 -12.67 -0.41 30.22
C VAL A 48 -12.96 -1.27 28.98
N ALA A 49 -12.56 -2.54 29.02
CA ALA A 49 -12.48 -3.43 27.85
C ALA A 49 -13.83 -3.68 27.14
N GLU A 50 -14.96 -3.31 27.73
CA GLU A 50 -16.29 -3.57 27.18
C GLU A 50 -16.77 -2.52 26.15
N GLU A 51 -16.03 -1.42 25.93
CA GLU A 51 -16.43 -0.31 25.03
C GLU A 51 -15.39 0.03 23.93
N TYR A 52 -14.50 -0.90 23.56
CA TYR A 52 -13.59 -0.66 22.43
C TYR A 52 -14.31 -0.79 21.09
N ASN A 53 -14.87 0.32 20.61
CA ASN A 53 -15.51 0.43 19.31
C ASN A 53 -14.63 1.29 18.38
N ALA A 54 -13.71 0.65 17.67
CA ALA A 54 -12.95 1.29 16.61
C ALA A 54 -13.63 1.01 15.26
N PHE A 55 -13.78 2.04 14.43
CA PHE A 55 -14.49 1.94 13.15
C PHE A 55 -13.57 2.24 11.97
N PHE A 56 -13.76 1.46 10.92
CA PHE A 56 -13.08 1.65 9.65
C PHE A 56 -14.10 1.76 8.53
N TYR A 57 -14.08 2.90 7.84
CA TYR A 57 -14.91 3.17 6.68
C TYR A 57 -14.05 3.20 5.42
N SER A 58 -14.52 2.51 4.39
CA SER A 58 -13.98 2.63 3.03
C SER A 58 -15.10 3.19 2.17
N LEU A 59 -14.88 4.37 1.60
CA LEU A 59 -15.75 4.91 0.56
C LEU A 59 -15.42 4.19 -0.75
N VAL A 60 -16.45 3.79 -1.47
CA VAL A 60 -16.32 3.03 -2.72
C VAL A 60 -17.28 3.64 -3.73
N SER A 61 -16.75 4.06 -4.87
CA SER A 61 -17.53 4.57 -5.99
C SER A 61 -18.26 3.41 -6.68
N GLN A 62 -19.60 3.45 -6.65
CA GLN A 62 -20.44 2.44 -7.29
C GLN A 62 -20.19 2.39 -8.81
N ASP A 63 -20.37 1.21 -9.40
CA ASP A 63 -20.19 0.95 -10.84
C ASP A 63 -18.79 1.28 -11.40
N THR A 64 -17.79 1.41 -10.53
CA THR A 64 -16.38 1.56 -10.90
C THR A 64 -15.57 0.29 -10.62
N GLN A 65 -14.30 0.28 -11.04
CA GLN A 65 -13.37 -0.80 -10.71
C GLN A 65 -13.22 -0.99 -9.19
N GLU A 66 -13.43 0.05 -8.37
CA GLU A 66 -13.30 -0.01 -6.90
C GLU A 66 -14.23 -1.06 -6.28
N MET A 67 -15.40 -1.32 -6.88
CA MET A 67 -16.34 -2.35 -6.42
C MET A 67 -15.73 -3.76 -6.44
N ALA A 68 -14.96 -4.08 -7.49
CA ALA A 68 -14.31 -5.38 -7.62
C ALA A 68 -13.20 -5.57 -6.56
N TYR A 69 -12.47 -4.49 -6.23
CA TYR A 69 -11.47 -4.50 -5.15
C TYR A 69 -12.12 -4.59 -3.78
N SER A 70 -13.21 -3.85 -3.54
CA SER A 70 -13.99 -3.88 -2.30
C SER A 70 -14.52 -5.28 -1.98
N THR A 71 -15.07 -5.98 -2.98
CA THR A 71 -15.54 -7.37 -2.82
C THR A 71 -14.42 -8.31 -2.37
N LYS A 72 -13.23 -8.18 -2.98
CA LYS A 72 -12.02 -8.94 -2.60
C LYS A 72 -11.52 -8.59 -1.20
N ARG A 73 -11.67 -7.33 -0.78
CA ARG A 73 -11.31 -6.83 0.55
C ARG A 73 -12.27 -7.34 1.61
N GLN A 74 -13.58 -7.27 1.38
CA GLN A 74 -14.61 -7.80 2.27
C GLN A 74 -14.30 -9.27 2.61
N ARG A 75 -14.09 -10.10 1.58
CA ARG A 75 -13.75 -11.52 1.80
C ARG A 75 -12.52 -11.67 2.67
N PHE A 76 -11.45 -10.93 2.38
CA PHE A 76 -10.21 -11.00 3.14
C PHE A 76 -10.39 -10.55 4.61
N LEU A 77 -11.10 -9.46 4.86
CA LEU A 77 -11.34 -8.95 6.22
C LEU A 77 -12.19 -9.92 7.03
N VAL A 78 -13.23 -10.51 6.43
CA VAL A 78 -14.05 -11.55 7.05
C VAL A 78 -13.21 -12.79 7.37
N ASP A 79 -12.34 -13.22 6.44
CA ASP A 79 -11.42 -14.34 6.66
C ASP A 79 -10.42 -14.09 7.81
N GLN A 80 -10.11 -12.82 8.11
CA GLN A 80 -9.28 -12.43 9.26
C GLN A 80 -10.08 -12.25 10.57
N GLY A 81 -11.41 -12.41 10.53
CA GLY A 81 -12.28 -12.31 11.70
C GLY A 81 -12.81 -10.90 11.99
N TYR A 82 -12.66 -9.95 11.06
CA TYR A 82 -13.26 -8.62 11.23
C TYR A 82 -14.75 -8.62 10.92
N SER A 83 -15.53 -7.86 11.70
CA SER A 83 -16.92 -7.55 11.37
C SER A 83 -16.97 -6.57 10.19
N PHE A 84 -17.77 -6.89 9.18
CA PHE A 84 -17.88 -6.09 7.96
C PHE A 84 -19.35 -5.83 7.62
N LYS A 85 -19.68 -4.58 7.32
CA LYS A 85 -21.03 -4.17 6.93
C LYS A 85 -20.94 -3.26 5.70
N VAL A 86 -21.77 -3.56 4.70
CA VAL A 86 -21.98 -2.68 3.56
C VAL A 86 -23.09 -1.69 3.90
N ILE A 87 -22.82 -0.40 3.74
CA ILE A 87 -23.78 0.68 4.00
C ILE A 87 -23.99 1.43 2.68
N THR A 88 -25.23 1.44 2.18
CA THR A 88 -25.60 2.13 0.94
C THR A 88 -26.12 3.55 1.17
N LYS A 89 -26.74 3.78 2.32
CA LYS A 89 -27.24 5.09 2.76
C LYS A 89 -26.84 5.29 4.21
N LEU A 90 -26.24 6.43 4.53
CA LEU A 90 -26.03 6.81 5.92
C LEU A 90 -27.30 7.48 6.45
N ALA A 91 -27.66 7.17 7.69
CA ALA A 91 -28.80 7.80 8.35
C ALA A 91 -28.49 9.27 8.63
N GLY A 92 -29.47 10.16 8.45
CA GLY A 92 -29.35 11.58 8.76
C GLY A 92 -28.64 12.44 7.71
N MET A 93 -28.20 11.86 6.57
CA MET A 93 -27.56 12.67 5.51
C MET A 93 -28.50 13.73 4.91
N GLU A 94 -29.80 13.48 4.92
CA GLU A 94 -30.80 14.42 4.37
C GLU A 94 -31.06 15.61 5.32
N ASP A 95 -30.72 15.45 6.61
CA ASP A 95 -30.93 16.47 7.64
C ASP A 95 -29.68 17.34 7.86
N GLU A 96 -28.53 16.94 7.31
CA GLU A 96 -27.26 17.67 7.40
C GLU A 96 -27.06 18.63 6.23
N GLU A 97 -26.43 19.78 6.51
CA GLU A 97 -26.02 20.73 5.47
C GLU A 97 -24.76 20.21 4.76
N LEU A 98 -24.96 19.46 3.67
CA LEU A 98 -23.87 18.87 2.89
C LEU A 98 -23.40 19.80 1.76
N ALA A 99 -22.09 19.85 1.55
CA ALA A 99 -21.47 20.51 0.41
C ALA A 99 -21.85 19.83 -0.92
N PHE A 100 -21.76 20.55 -2.04
CA PHE A 100 -22.13 20.07 -3.37
C PHE A 100 -23.61 19.68 -3.48
N SER A 101 -24.49 20.38 -2.76
CA SER A 101 -25.95 20.16 -2.80
C SER A 101 -26.56 20.64 -4.12
N THR A 102 -25.98 21.67 -4.74
CA THR A 102 -26.45 22.24 -5.99
C THR A 102 -25.77 21.62 -7.21
N ARG A 103 -26.50 21.51 -8.32
CA ARG A 103 -25.92 21.05 -9.60
C ARG A 103 -24.84 21.99 -10.12
N GLU A 104 -24.91 23.27 -9.81
CA GLU A 104 -23.91 24.24 -10.23
C GLU A 104 -22.56 23.97 -9.57
N GLU A 105 -22.52 23.77 -8.25
CA GLU A 105 -21.30 23.39 -7.52
C GLU A 105 -20.71 22.07 -8.04
N GLN A 106 -21.57 21.08 -8.31
CA GLN A 106 -21.14 19.80 -8.87
C GLN A 106 -20.54 19.97 -10.28
N GLN A 107 -21.15 20.81 -11.13
CA GLN A 107 -20.63 21.11 -12.47
C GLN A 107 -19.30 21.87 -12.41
N GLN A 108 -19.14 22.80 -11.47
CA GLN A 108 -17.88 23.51 -11.28
C GLN A 108 -16.76 22.55 -10.85
N LEU A 109 -17.05 21.59 -9.97
CA LEU A 109 -16.09 20.54 -9.61
C LEU A 109 -15.75 19.67 -10.83
N LEU A 110 -16.77 19.26 -11.60
CA LEU A 110 -16.56 18.47 -12.81
C LEU A 110 -15.68 19.21 -13.83
N GLN A 111 -15.88 20.51 -14.04
CA GLN A 111 -15.03 21.32 -14.93
C GLN A 111 -13.59 21.37 -14.46
N LYS A 112 -13.35 21.47 -13.14
CA LYS A 112 -11.99 21.38 -12.57
C LYS A 112 -11.36 20.02 -12.83
N VAL A 113 -12.12 18.94 -12.67
CA VAL A 113 -11.64 17.58 -12.96
C VAL A 113 -11.35 17.38 -14.45
N LEU A 114 -12.19 17.91 -15.34
CA LEU A 114 -11.96 17.87 -16.79
C LEU A 114 -10.74 18.70 -17.23
N ALA A 115 -10.39 19.73 -16.46
CA ALA A 115 -9.20 20.55 -16.70
C ALA A 115 -7.94 19.97 -16.01
N ALA A 116 -8.10 19.03 -15.09
CA ALA A 116 -6.99 18.37 -14.41
C ALA A 116 -6.24 17.43 -15.37
N THR A 117 -5.01 17.09 -15.02
CA THR A 117 -4.15 16.25 -15.86
C THR A 117 -3.95 14.88 -15.25
N ASP A 118 -3.50 13.91 -16.05
CA ASP A 118 -3.22 12.55 -15.56
C ASP A 118 -2.18 12.53 -14.42
N LEU A 119 -1.32 13.56 -14.32
CA LEU A 119 -0.35 13.71 -13.23
C LEU A 119 -1.03 13.83 -11.85
N ASP A 120 -2.23 14.40 -11.79
CA ASP A 120 -2.99 14.55 -10.55
C ASP A 120 -3.61 13.20 -10.10
N ALA A 121 -3.71 12.24 -11.02
CA ALA A 121 -4.22 10.90 -10.77
C ALA A 121 -3.11 9.87 -10.49
N GLU A 122 -1.84 10.21 -10.71
CA GLU A 122 -0.71 9.33 -10.42
C GLU A 122 -0.53 9.19 -8.90
N GLU A 123 -0.59 7.94 -8.42
CA GLU A 123 -0.26 7.66 -7.02
C GLU A 123 1.25 7.70 -6.80
N GLU A 124 1.68 8.28 -5.67
CA GLU A 124 3.08 8.20 -5.27
C GLU A 124 3.50 6.73 -5.07
N VAL A 125 4.60 6.35 -5.70
CA VAL A 125 5.20 5.02 -5.55
C VAL A 125 5.95 4.98 -4.23
N VAL A 126 5.37 4.32 -3.23
CA VAL A 126 6.05 4.14 -1.94
C VAL A 126 7.11 3.04 -2.07
N ALA A 127 8.34 3.36 -1.68
CA ALA A 127 9.45 2.41 -1.70
C ALA A 127 9.13 1.16 -0.86
N GLY A 128 9.08 0.00 -1.52
CA GLY A 128 8.78 -1.30 -0.90
C GLY A 128 7.38 -1.87 -1.16
N GLU A 129 6.48 -1.13 -1.82
CA GLU A 129 5.15 -1.65 -2.19
C GLU A 129 5.19 -2.55 -3.43
N PHE A 130 6.11 -2.28 -4.36
CA PHE A 130 6.49 -3.22 -5.43
C PHE A 130 7.72 -4.02 -4.99
N GLY A 131 7.51 -5.28 -4.64
CA GLY A 131 8.60 -6.26 -4.63
C GLY A 131 9.26 -6.28 -6.00
N SER A 132 10.57 -6.04 -6.05
CA SER A 132 11.43 -5.96 -7.22
C SER A 132 11.11 -6.96 -8.34
N ARG A 133 10.16 -6.61 -9.21
CA ARG A 133 9.99 -7.20 -10.55
C ARG A 133 9.49 -6.19 -11.59
N SER A 134 9.77 -4.89 -11.39
CA SER A 134 9.91 -4.01 -12.54
C SER A 134 11.20 -4.42 -13.27
N SER A 135 11.09 -5.44 -14.11
CA SER A 135 12.11 -5.76 -15.10
C SER A 135 12.17 -4.57 -16.05
N GLN A 136 13.02 -3.60 -15.72
CA GLN A 136 13.43 -2.57 -16.66
C GLN A 136 14.07 -3.30 -17.85
N VAL A 137 13.29 -3.49 -18.91
CA VAL A 137 13.78 -3.99 -20.19
C VAL A 137 14.67 -2.89 -20.77
N SER A 138 15.97 -2.98 -20.47
CA SER A 138 16.99 -2.17 -21.13
C SER A 138 17.16 -2.73 -22.53
N ARG A 139 16.68 -2.01 -23.55
CA ARG A 139 16.95 -2.33 -24.96
C ARG A 139 18.42 -2.01 -25.23
N ARG A 140 19.32 -2.98 -25.06
CA ARG A 140 20.70 -2.86 -25.53
C ARG A 140 20.70 -3.00 -27.05
N PHE A 141 21.27 -2.01 -27.74
CA PHE A 141 21.50 -2.06 -29.17
C PHE A 141 22.63 -3.08 -29.42
N GLY A 142 22.29 -4.22 -30.01
CA GLY A 142 23.24 -5.29 -30.36
C GLY A 142 23.10 -5.67 -31.82
N THR A 143 24.23 -5.88 -32.50
CA THR A 143 24.31 -6.34 -33.88
C THR A 143 23.74 -7.76 -34.00
N MET A 144 23.04 -8.07 -35.11
CA MET A 144 22.29 -9.33 -35.31
C MET A 144 23.11 -10.61 -35.12
N SER A 145 24.45 -10.55 -35.22
CA SER A 145 25.35 -11.68 -34.96
C SER A 145 25.26 -12.20 -33.51
N SER A 146 25.01 -11.31 -32.54
CA SER A 146 25.00 -11.64 -31.10
C SER A 146 23.76 -12.43 -30.63
N MET A 147 22.68 -12.48 -31.41
CA MET A 147 21.48 -13.27 -31.08
C MET A 147 21.54 -14.71 -31.61
N SER A 148 22.50 -15.02 -32.49
CA SER A 148 22.57 -16.32 -33.18
C SER A 148 23.49 -17.35 -32.49
N GLY A 149 24.07 -17.02 -31.34
CA GLY A 149 24.95 -17.94 -30.59
C GLY A 149 26.26 -18.28 -31.31
N ALA A 150 26.67 -17.45 -32.28
CA ALA A 150 27.89 -17.65 -33.06
C ALA A 150 29.17 -17.13 -32.37
N ASP A 151 29.05 -16.41 -31.25
CA ASP A 151 30.20 -16.11 -30.40
C ASP A 151 30.38 -17.27 -29.41
N ASP A 152 31.53 -17.93 -29.57
CA ASP A 152 31.99 -19.13 -28.91
C ASP A 152 31.70 -19.12 -27.40
N THR A 153 31.00 -20.15 -26.95
CA THR A 153 30.50 -20.31 -25.59
C THR A 153 31.64 -20.51 -24.59
N VAL A 154 32.17 -19.41 -24.04
CA VAL A 154 32.96 -19.47 -22.81
C VAL A 154 32.00 -19.40 -21.62
N TYR A 155 31.87 -20.54 -20.95
CA TYR A 155 31.11 -20.72 -19.70
C TYR A 155 31.56 -19.70 -18.64
N MET A 156 30.80 -18.63 -18.44
CA MET A 156 31.05 -17.65 -17.38
C MET A 156 30.46 -18.17 -16.07
N GLU A 157 31.28 -18.90 -15.31
CA GLU A 157 30.98 -19.23 -13.92
C GLU A 157 31.03 -17.92 -13.09
N TYR A 158 29.92 -17.59 -12.43
CA TYR A 158 29.84 -16.43 -11.55
C TYR A 158 30.76 -16.64 -10.33
N HIS A 159 32.01 -16.20 -10.44
CA HIS A 159 32.85 -15.98 -9.28
C HIS A 159 32.35 -14.74 -8.53
N SER A 160 31.61 -14.94 -7.44
CA SER A 160 31.39 -13.91 -6.43
C SER A 160 32.76 -13.44 -5.90
N ALA A 161 33.04 -12.15 -6.05
CA ALA A 161 34.31 -11.52 -5.72
C ALA A 161 34.78 -11.88 -4.30
N ARG A 162 35.93 -12.55 -4.25
CA ARG A 162 36.71 -12.85 -3.05
C ARG A 162 37.43 -11.57 -2.61
N SER A 163 36.86 -10.85 -1.65
CA SER A 163 37.55 -9.72 -1.02
C SER A 163 38.75 -10.23 -0.20
N LYS A 164 39.87 -9.54 -0.39
CA LYS A 164 41.17 -9.81 0.23
C LYS A 164 41.11 -9.65 1.76
N ALA A 165 41.92 -10.46 2.42
CA ALA A 165 42.08 -10.57 3.87
C ALA A 165 42.30 -9.23 4.61
N SER A 166 41.60 -9.08 5.73
CA SER A 166 41.97 -8.22 6.85
C SER A 166 41.73 -9.03 8.12
N THR A 167 42.82 -9.53 8.70
CA THR A 167 42.86 -10.03 10.07
C THR A 167 42.74 -8.85 11.01
N LYS A 168 41.70 -8.80 11.86
CA LYS A 168 41.78 -8.40 13.28
C LYS A 168 40.39 -8.37 13.93
N HIS A 169 40.34 -8.98 15.12
CA HIS A 169 39.30 -8.91 16.18
C HIS A 169 38.10 -9.86 16.04
N VAL A 170 38.36 -11.14 16.33
CA VAL A 170 37.31 -12.07 16.78
C VAL A 170 37.41 -12.18 18.30
N HIS A 171 36.26 -11.99 18.96
CA HIS A 171 36.10 -11.92 20.42
C HIS A 171 36.57 -13.24 21.11
N PRO A 172 37.26 -13.17 22.27
CA PRO A 172 37.89 -14.34 22.90
C PRO A 172 36.94 -15.45 23.37
N LEU A 173 35.62 -15.22 23.37
CA LEU A 173 34.61 -16.24 23.69
C LEU A 173 34.46 -17.33 22.63
N PHE A 174 34.90 -17.12 21.38
CA PHE A 174 34.65 -18.06 20.28
C PHE A 174 35.84 -18.97 19.93
N LYS A 175 36.90 -19.00 20.75
CA LYS A 175 38.12 -19.79 20.48
C LYS A 175 38.10 -21.25 20.96
N ARG A 176 37.05 -21.73 21.63
CA ARG A 176 37.06 -23.04 22.31
C ARG A 176 36.23 -24.17 21.69
N PHE A 177 35.67 -23.97 20.50
CA PHE A 177 35.01 -25.06 19.76
C PHE A 177 35.55 -25.16 18.34
N ARG A 178 36.74 -25.77 18.22
CA ARG A 178 37.12 -26.53 17.03
C ARG A 178 38.17 -27.57 17.43
N LYS A 179 37.81 -28.84 17.24
CA LYS A 179 38.68 -30.01 17.33
C LYS A 179 39.78 -29.94 16.27
#